data_AF-A0AAW9WWB9-F1
#
_entry.id   AF-A0AAW9WWB9-F1
#
_cell.length_a   1.000
_cell.length_b   1.000
_cell.length_c   1.000
_cell.angle_alpha   90.00
_cell.angle_beta   90.00
_cell.angle_gamma   90.00
#
_symmetry.space_group_name_H-M   'P 1'
#
loop_
_entity.id
_entity.type
_entity.pdbx_description
1 polymer ?
#
loop_
_entity_poly.entity_id
_entity_poly.type
_entity_poly.pdbx_seq_one_letter_code
_entity_poly.pdbx_strand_id
1 'polypeptide(L)'
;MTKQELFLWGVQTIVLSNNTNVIRQDPEGKLAHIYSATGIFSTIQDAIYASERIPSELSATEAINQFCFYMLENLREDLECPQWFRRY
;
A
#
# COMPACT_ATOMS: atom_id res chain seq x y z
N MET A 1 -6.38 17.77 -7.64
CA MET A 1 -5.64 16.96 -6.68
C MET A 1 -4.18 16.91 -7.09
N THR A 2 -3.26 17.05 -6.16
CA THR A 2 -1.81 16.91 -6.38
C THR A 2 -1.43 15.44 -6.65
N LYS A 3 -0.21 15.18 -7.13
CA LYS A 3 0.32 13.81 -7.29
C LYS A 3 0.30 13.05 -5.96
N GLN A 4 0.61 13.74 -4.86
CA GLN A 4 0.57 13.23 -3.50
C GLN A 4 -0.85 12.85 -3.06
N GLU A 5 -1.84 13.73 -3.30
CA GLU A 5 -3.24 13.46 -2.97
C GLU A 5 -3.80 12.30 -3.78
N LEU A 6 -3.50 12.24 -5.09
CA LEU A 6 -3.87 11.11 -5.96
C LEU A 6 -3.28 9.79 -5.46
N PHE A 7 -2.01 9.81 -5.06
CA PHE A 7 -1.32 8.65 -4.51
C PHE A 7 -1.97 8.16 -3.22
N LEU A 8 -2.15 9.03 -2.22
CA LEU A 8 -2.75 8.66 -0.93
C LEU A 8 -4.18 8.16 -1.08
N TRP A 9 -4.98 8.83 -1.92
CA TRP A 9 -6.33 8.39 -2.24
C TRP A 9 -6.34 7.00 -2.89
N GLY A 10 -5.49 6.78 -3.89
CA GLY A 10 -5.40 5.50 -4.59
C GLY A 10 -4.94 4.35 -3.69
N VAL A 11 -3.92 4.59 -2.85
CA VAL A 11 -3.45 3.60 -1.86
C VAL A 11 -4.56 3.25 -0.87
N GLN A 12 -5.28 4.25 -0.33
CA GLN A 12 -6.44 4.01 0.54
C GLN A 12 -7.50 3.15 -0.16
N THR A 13 -7.84 3.48 -1.41
CA THR A 13 -8.84 2.72 -2.19
C THR A 13 -8.43 1.26 -2.38
N ILE A 14 -7.16 1.00 -2.72
CA ILE A 14 -6.64 -0.37 -2.89
C ILE A 14 -6.65 -1.12 -1.55
N VAL A 15 -6.16 -0.50 -0.47
CA VAL A 15 -6.15 -1.13 0.86
C VAL A 15 -7.55 -1.54 1.31
N LEU A 16 -8.54 -0.66 1.16
CA LEU A 16 -9.92 -0.97 1.55
C LEU A 16 -10.52 -2.09 0.69
N SER A 17 -10.31 -2.03 -0.63
CA SER A 17 -10.81 -3.06 -1.56
C SER A 17 -10.16 -4.43 -1.29
N ASN A 18 -8.83 -4.44 -1.08
CA ASN A 18 -8.06 -5.64 -0.78
C ASN A 18 -8.50 -6.26 0.55
N ASN A 19 -8.56 -5.49 1.64
CA ASN A 19 -8.98 -5.98 2.95
C ASN A 19 -10.38 -6.58 2.89
N THR A 20 -11.32 -5.93 2.19
CA THR A 20 -12.67 -6.46 2.00
C THR A 20 -12.65 -7.83 1.33
N ASN A 21 -11.83 -8.01 0.30
CA ASN A 21 -11.70 -9.29 -0.38
C ASN A 21 -11.00 -10.36 0.49
N VAL A 22 -9.94 -10.00 1.23
CA VAL A 22 -9.23 -10.92 2.14
C VAL A 22 -10.14 -11.37 3.28
N ILE A 23 -10.83 -10.45 3.97
CA ILE A 23 -11.77 -10.77 5.06
C ILE A 23 -12.85 -11.73 4.58
N ARG A 24 -13.41 -11.49 3.38
CA ARG A 24 -14.43 -12.38 2.79
C ARG A 24 -13.92 -13.80 2.57
N GLN A 25 -12.62 -13.97 2.33
CA GLN A 25 -11.98 -15.26 2.07
C GLN A 25 -11.37 -15.89 3.33
N ASP A 26 -11.40 -15.19 4.46
CA ASP A 26 -10.78 -15.61 5.72
C ASP A 26 -11.78 -15.74 6.88
N PRO A 27 -12.77 -16.65 6.79
CA PRO A 27 -13.80 -16.81 7.82
C PRO A 27 -13.23 -17.28 9.17
N GLU A 28 -12.04 -17.89 9.17
CA GLU A 28 -11.37 -18.40 10.38
C GLU A 28 -10.35 -17.41 10.96
N GLY A 29 -10.13 -16.25 10.32
CA GLY A 29 -9.22 -15.22 10.81
C GLY A 29 -7.73 -15.56 10.73
N LYS A 30 -7.33 -16.52 9.87
CA LYS A 30 -5.94 -16.95 9.70
C LYS A 30 -5.06 -15.88 9.03
N LEU A 31 -5.68 -14.99 8.27
CA LEU A 31 -5.07 -13.86 7.56
C LEU A 31 -5.29 -12.53 8.28
N ALA A 32 -5.78 -12.54 9.53
CA ALA A 32 -6.07 -11.33 10.29
C ALA A 32 -4.89 -10.36 10.44
N HIS A 33 -3.65 -10.84 10.36
CA HIS A 33 -2.47 -9.98 10.36
C HIS A 33 -2.43 -9.03 9.15
N ILE A 34 -2.96 -9.43 7.98
CA ILE A 34 -3.01 -8.61 6.75
C ILE A 34 -3.98 -7.43 6.91
N TYR A 35 -5.12 -7.62 7.57
CA TYR A 35 -6.16 -6.59 7.71
C TYR A 35 -6.33 -6.05 9.13
N SER A 36 -5.40 -6.36 10.03
CA SER A 36 -5.40 -5.85 11.40
C SER A 36 -5.25 -4.33 11.43
N ALA A 37 -5.95 -3.66 12.35
CA ALA A 37 -5.88 -2.20 12.46
C ALA A 37 -4.44 -1.68 12.65
N THR A 38 -3.62 -2.42 13.41
CA THR A 38 -2.20 -2.08 13.64
C THR A 38 -1.36 -2.24 12.38
N GLY A 39 -1.51 -3.36 11.65
CA GLY A 39 -0.79 -3.58 10.37
C GLY A 39 -1.17 -2.55 9.30
N ILE A 40 -2.47 -2.21 9.23
CA ILE A 40 -2.95 -1.16 8.32
C ILE A 40 -2.43 0.21 8.72
N PHE A 41 -2.36 0.53 10.01
CA PHE A 41 -1.79 1.79 10.45
C PHE A 41 -0.31 1.93 10.06
N SER A 42 0.49 0.86 10.20
CA SER A 42 1.87 0.85 9.71
C SER A 42 1.95 1.11 8.19
N THR A 43 1.08 0.46 7.41
CA THR A 43 1.00 0.68 5.95
C THR A 43 0.65 2.14 5.61
N ILE A 44 -0.24 2.78 6.38
CA ILE A 44 -0.59 4.19 6.22
C ILE A 44 0.61 5.10 6.52
N GLN A 45 1.38 4.82 7.57
CA GLN A 45 2.59 5.58 7.89
C GLN A 45 3.62 5.49 6.76
N ASP A 46 3.78 4.31 6.16
CA ASP A 46 4.65 4.11 5.00
C ASP A 46 4.13 4.83 3.76
N ALA A 47 2.81 4.84 3.54
CA ALA A 47 2.20 5.57 2.43
C ALA A 47 2.41 7.08 2.58
N ILE A 48 2.23 7.64 3.77
CA ILE A 48 2.50 9.06 4.04
C ILE A 48 3.97 9.39 3.76
N TYR A 49 4.90 8.57 4.28
CA TYR A 49 6.33 8.73 4.05
C TYR A 49 6.69 8.68 2.56
N ALA A 50 6.15 7.70 1.83
CA ALA A 50 6.33 7.54 0.40
C ALA A 50 5.78 8.73 -0.39
N SER A 51 4.61 9.25 0.03
CA SER A 51 3.88 10.30 -0.70
C SER A 51 4.68 11.59 -0.89
N GLU A 52 5.58 11.90 0.04
CA GLU A 52 6.47 13.07 -0.01
C GLU A 52 7.71 12.86 -0.89
N ARG A 53 7.94 11.62 -1.34
CA ARG A 53 9.16 11.15 -2.01
C ARG A 53 8.89 10.55 -3.39
N ILE A 54 7.68 10.69 -3.91
CA ILE A 54 7.31 10.19 -5.23
C ILE A 54 8.23 10.84 -6.27
N PRO A 55 9.03 10.04 -7.02
CA PRO A 55 9.90 10.58 -8.05
C PRO A 55 9.15 11.42 -9.09
N SER A 56 9.84 12.42 -9.64
CA SER A 56 9.25 13.36 -10.60
C SER A 56 8.72 12.67 -11.86
N GLU A 57 9.43 11.62 -12.28
CA GLU A 57 9.24 10.81 -13.46
C GLU A 57 8.12 9.77 -13.32
N LEU A 58 7.76 9.38 -12.09
CA LEU A 58 6.65 8.48 -11.86
C LEU A 58 5.32 9.24 -11.94
N SER A 59 4.37 8.70 -12.68
CA SER A 59 2.95 9.04 -12.54
C SER A 59 2.41 8.60 -11.18
N ALA A 60 1.28 9.18 -10.76
CA ALA A 60 0.62 8.75 -9.53
C ALA A 60 0.24 7.26 -9.59
N THR A 61 -0.24 6.79 -10.75
CA THR A 61 -0.65 5.39 -10.95
C THR A 61 0.52 4.42 -10.83
N GLU A 62 1.68 4.72 -11.42
CA GLU A 62 2.88 3.90 -11.29
C GLU A 62 3.36 3.86 -9.83
N ALA A 63 3.37 5.00 -9.14
CA ALA A 63 3.73 5.05 -7.73
C ALA A 63 2.77 4.22 -6.86
N ILE A 64 1.45 4.32 -7.10
CA ILE A 64 0.43 3.52 -6.40
C ILE A 64 0.68 2.03 -6.63
N ASN A 65 0.91 1.61 -7.89
CA ASN A 65 1.16 0.22 -8.22
C ASN A 65 2.42 -0.29 -7.52
N GLN A 66 3.55 0.39 -7.67
CA GLN A 66 4.81 -0.02 -7.02
C GLN A 66 4.68 -0.10 -5.49
N PHE A 67 3.98 0.86 -4.87
CA PHE A 67 3.80 0.86 -3.42
C PHE A 67 2.89 -0.29 -2.97
N CYS A 68 1.68 -0.41 -3.54
CA CYS A 68 0.70 -1.40 -3.09
C CYS A 68 1.15 -2.84 -3.36
N PHE A 69 1.75 -3.10 -4.53
CA PHE A 69 2.21 -4.45 -4.92
C PHE A 69 3.58 -4.81 -4.33
N TYR A 70 4.16 -3.94 -3.49
CA TYR A 70 5.25 -4.30 -2.59
C TYR A 70 4.75 -4.42 -1.13
N MET A 71 3.99 -3.43 -0.65
CA MET A 71 3.59 -3.32 0.75
C MET A 71 2.51 -4.32 1.16
N LEU A 72 1.57 -4.66 0.27
CA LEU A 72 0.47 -5.56 0.58
C LEU A 72 0.92 -7.01 0.35
N GLU A 73 1.15 -7.73 1.44
CA GLU A 73 1.71 -9.09 1.44
C GLU A 73 1.03 -10.03 0.43
N ASN A 74 -0.31 -10.04 0.42
CA ASN A 74 -1.08 -10.94 -0.44
C ASN A 74 -1.12 -10.52 -1.92
N LEU A 75 -0.64 -9.32 -2.25
CA LEU A 75 -0.53 -8.80 -3.61
C LEU A 75 0.94 -8.66 -4.04
N ARG A 76 1.89 -9.07 -3.20
CA ARG A 76 3.30 -8.81 -3.44
C ARG A 76 3.79 -9.54 -4.69
N GLU A 77 4.25 -8.78 -5.68
CA GLU A 77 4.82 -9.32 -6.92
C GLU A 77 6.35 -9.44 -6.83
N ASP A 78 7.00 -8.45 -6.21
CA ASP A 78 8.46 -8.37 -6.08
C ASP A 78 8.93 -8.42 -4.62
N LEU A 79 10.10 -9.04 -4.39
CA LEU A 79 10.76 -9.07 -3.08
C LEU A 79 11.61 -7.82 -2.82
N GLU A 80 11.99 -7.08 -3.85
CA GLU A 80 12.85 -5.89 -3.72
C GLU A 80 12.04 -4.63 -3.49
N CYS A 81 12.32 -3.93 -2.38
CA CYS A 81 11.71 -2.64 -2.06
C CYS A 81 12.19 -1.54 -3.02
N PRO A 82 11.28 -0.87 -3.76
CA PRO A 82 11.60 0.34 -4.51
C PRO A 82 12.33 1.37 -3.65
N GLN A 83 13.41 1.93 -4.20
CA GLN A 83 14.32 2.80 -3.46
C GLN A 83 13.64 4.06 -2.90
N TRP A 84 12.66 4.60 -3.62
CA TRP A 84 12.06 5.90 -3.30
C TRP A 84 11.17 5.89 -2.04
N PHE A 85 10.73 4.72 -1.57
CA PHE A 85 10.00 4.61 -0.29
C PHE A 85 10.66 3.67 0.74
N ARG A 86 11.89 3.21 0.48
CA ARG A 86 12.65 2.42 1.45
C ARG A 86 13.00 3.26 2.68
N ARG A 87 12.77 2.71 3.88
CA ARG A 87 13.23 3.30 5.15
C ARG A 87 14.61 2.75 5.52
N TYR A 88 15.51 3.64 5.93
CA TYR A 88 16.84 3.32 6.44
C TYR A 88 16.88 3.49 7.96
#